data_AF-M3PUI5-F1
#
_entry.id   AF-M3PUI5-F1
#
_cell.length_a   1.000
_cell.length_b   1.000
_cell.length_c   1.000
_cell.angle_alpha   90.00
_cell.angle_beta   90.00
_cell.angle_gamma   90.00
#
_symmetry.space_group_name_H-M   'P 1'
#
loop_
_entity.id
_entity.type
_entity.pdbx_description
1 polymer ?
#
loop_
_entity_poly.entity_id
_entity_poly.type
_entity_poly.pdbx_seq_one_letter_code
_entity_poly.pdbx_strand_id
1 'polypeptide(L)' 'MEFLDHLSSNDLKDLFDALVYDENGTLRMNEDLTSSTEYQRYGHDYAKYPERIAEEL' A
#
# COMPACT_ATOMS: atom_id res chain seq x y z
N MET A 1 -7.18 -11.39 -7.53
CA MET A 1 -6.54 -10.07 -7.50
C MET A 1 -5.47 -9.94 -8.57
N GLU A 2 -5.67 -10.53 -9.76
CA GLU A 2 -4.64 -10.57 -10.81
C GLU A 2 -4.26 -9.17 -11.33
N PHE A 3 -5.12 -8.16 -11.16
CA PHE A 3 -4.84 -6.79 -11.61
C PHE A 3 -3.60 -6.19 -10.94
N LEU A 4 -3.43 -6.40 -9.63
CA LEU A 4 -2.35 -5.76 -8.86
C LEU A 4 -1.01 -6.46 -9.02
N ASP A 5 -1.02 -7.77 -9.29
CA ASP A 5 0.21 -8.56 -9.49
C ASP A 5 1.01 -8.15 -10.75
N HIS A 6 0.37 -7.45 -11.69
CA HIS A 6 1.01 -6.92 -12.90
C HIS A 6 1.55 -5.50 -12.73
N LEU A 7 1.24 -4.83 -11.61
CA LEU A 7 1.66 -3.46 -11.36
C LEU A 7 3.08 -3.41 -10.79
N SER A 8 3.85 -2.42 -11.24
CA SER A 8 5.16 -2.16 -10.65
C SER A 8 4.99 -1.50 -9.28
N SER A 9 6.04 -1.54 -8.45
CA SER A 9 6.03 -0.81 -7.16
C SER A 9 5.79 0.69 -7.36
N ASN A 10 6.18 1.28 -8.49
CA ASN A 10 5.84 2.68 -8.77
C ASN A 10 4.35 2.89 -9.04
N ASP A 11 3.72 2.00 -9.79
CA ASP A 11 2.27 2.09 -10.07
C ASP A 11 1.45 1.87 -8.78
N LEU A 12 1.91 0.96 -7.92
CA LEU A 12 1.30 0.69 -6.62
C LEU A 12 1.55 1.78 -5.59
N LYS A 13 2.59 2.60 -5.75
CA LYS A 13 2.90 3.69 -4.81
C LYS A 13 1.76 4.71 -4.74
N ASP A 14 1.23 5.14 -5.88
CA ASP A 14 0.15 6.13 -5.90
C ASP A 14 -1.13 5.58 -5.26
N LEU A 15 -1.39 4.28 -5.45
CA LEU A 15 -2.48 3.58 -4.78
C LEU A 15 -2.26 3.48 -3.27
N PHE A 16 -1.06 3.07 -2.86
CA PHE A 16 -0.67 2.99 -1.45
C PHE A 16 -0.84 4.35 -0.76
N ASP A 17 -0.34 5.41 -1.39
CA ASP A 17 -0.42 6.75 -0.82
C ASP A 17 -1.88 7.21 -0.64
N ALA A 18 -2.78 6.88 -1.57
CA ALA A 18 -4.20 7.21 -1.47
C ALA A 18 -4.94 6.45 -0.35
N LEU A 19 -4.46 5.25 -0.01
CA LEU A 19 -4.99 4.44 1.09
C LEU A 19 -4.46 4.92 2.44
N VAL A 20 -3.18 5.26 2.50
CA VAL A 20 -2.46 5.56 3.74
C VAL A 20 -2.58 7.02 4.15
N TYR A 21 -2.54 7.95 3.20
CA TYR A 21 -2.53 9.38 3.47
C TYR A 21 -3.87 10.05 3.13
N ASP A 22 -4.21 11.08 3.89
CA ASP A 22 -5.29 12.00 3.56
C ASP A 22 -4.84 13.09 2.57
N GLU A 23 -5.75 13.99 2.22
CA GLU A 23 -5.47 15.11 1.31
C GLU A 23 -4.38 16.07 1.81
N ASN A 24 -4.07 16.05 3.11
CA ASN A 24 -3.03 16.85 3.74
C ASN A 24 -1.68 16.10 3.85
N GLY A 25 -1.59 14.88 3.33
CA GLY A 25 -0.42 14.02 3.49
C GLY A 25 -0.24 13.46 4.90
N THR A 26 -1.31 13.46 5.72
CA THR A 26 -1.31 12.91 7.07
C THR A 26 -1.80 11.47 7.04
N LEU A 27 -1.22 10.59 7.86
CA LEU A 27 -1.68 9.21 8.00
C LEU A 27 -3.15 9.16 8.40
N ARG A 28 -3.95 8.39 7.68
CA ARG A 28 -5.36 8.17 8.00
C ARG A 28 -5.45 7.37 9.30
N MET A 29 -6.36 7.74 10.19
CA MET A 29 -6.48 7.07 11.48
C MET A 29 -6.93 5.60 11.41
N ASN A 30 -7.49 5.19 10.26
CA ASN A 30 -8.03 3.86 10.07
C ASN A 30 -7.16 3.00 9.13
N GLU A 31 -5.95 3.47 8.77
CA GLU A 31 -5.06 2.68 7.92
C GLU A 31 -4.20 1.72 8.76
N ASP A 32 -4.12 0.46 8.31
CA ASP A 32 -3.28 -0.58 8.94
C ASP A 32 -2.16 -1.08 8.02
N LEU A 33 -1.87 -0.35 6.94
CA LEU A 33 -0.87 -0.72 5.95
C LEU A 33 0.54 -0.40 6.43
N THR A 34 0.78 0.80 6.99
CA THR A 34 2.13 1.19 7.46
C THR A 34 2.54 0.44 8.72
N SER A 35 1.58 -0.10 9.46
CA SER A 35 1.81 -0.94 10.64
C SER A 35 1.99 -2.42 10.29
N SER A 36 1.68 -2.83 9.05
CA SER A 36 1.73 -4.23 8.60
C SER A 36 3.13 -4.84 8.64
N THR A 37 3.19 -6.16 8.78
CA THR A 37 4.46 -6.90 8.80
C THR A 37 5.15 -6.83 7.44
N GLU A 38 4.36 -6.82 6.37
CA GLU A 38 4.76 -6.70 4.97
C GLU A 38 5.46 -5.38 4.71
N TYR A 39 4.84 -4.26 5.11
CA TYR A 39 5.45 -2.94 4.98
C TYR A 39 6.74 -2.83 5.78
N GLN A 40 6.78 -3.36 7.00
CA GLN A 40 8.01 -3.37 7.81
C GLN A 40 9.13 -4.20 7.17
N ARG A 41 8.79 -5.29 6.46
CA ARG A 41 9.76 -6.21 5.86
C ARG A 41 10.27 -5.74 4.50
N TYR A 42 9.38 -5.23 3.66
CA TYR A 42 9.66 -4.92 2.25
C TYR A 42 9.70 -3.40 1.96
N GLY A 43 9.27 -2.55 2.90
CA GLY A 43 9.24 -1.11 2.75
C GLY A 43 8.44 -0.71 1.51
N HIS A 44 8.98 0.18 0.69
CA HIS A 44 8.33 0.67 -0.53
C HIS A 44 8.41 -0.30 -1.73
N ASP A 45 8.83 -1.56 -1.54
CA ASP A 45 8.72 -2.58 -2.58
C ASP A 45 7.32 -3.20 -2.61
N TYR A 46 6.34 -2.36 -2.96
CA TYR A 46 4.90 -2.67 -2.93
C TYR A 46 4.50 -3.91 -3.73
N ALA A 47 5.23 -4.21 -4.82
CA ALA A 47 5.01 -5.42 -5.61
C ALA A 47 5.30 -6.73 -4.86
N LYS A 48 5.89 -6.66 -3.65
CA LYS A 48 6.09 -7.84 -2.78
C LYS A 48 4.88 -8.18 -1.92
N TYR A 49 3.93 -7.26 -1.79
CA TYR A 49 2.74 -7.45 -0.96
C TYR A 49 1.47 -6.83 -1.58
N PRO A 50 1.18 -7.08 -2.87
CA PRO A 50 0.00 -6.53 -3.55
C PRO A 50 -1.32 -7.01 -2.91
N GLU A 51 -1.33 -8.21 -2.33
CA GLU A 51 -2.51 -8.74 -1.62
C GLU A 51 -2.85 -7.90 -0.38
N ARG A 52 -1.85 -7.55 0.45
CA ARG A 52 -2.05 -6.72 1.64
C ARG A 52 -2.58 -5.33 1.27
N ILE A 53 -2.06 -4.74 0.19
CA ILE A 53 -2.52 -3.43 -0.30
C ILE A 53 -4.01 -3.45 -0.62
N ALA A 54 -4.52 -4.55 -1.18
CA ALA A 54 -5.91 -4.62 -1.57
C ALA A 54 -6.87 -5.20 -0.54
N GLU A 55 -6.38 -5.69 0.60
CA GLU A 55 -7.22 -5.87 1.79
C GLU A 55 -7.67 -4.52 2.39
N GLU A 56 -6.96 -3.43 2.09
CA GLU A 56 -7.25 -2.08 2.58
C GLU A 56 -8.19 -1.28 1.64
N LEU A 57 -8.51 -1.83 0.46
CA LEU A 57 -9.46 -1.24 -0.49
C LEU A 57 -10.91 -1.37 0.00
#